data_AF-A0A6C0DP17-F1
#
_entry.id   AF-A0A6C0DP17-F1
#
_cell.length_a   1.000
_cell.length_b   1.000
_cell.length_c   1.000
_cell.angle_alpha   90.00
_cell.angle_beta   90.00
_cell.angle_gamma   90.00
#
_symmetry.space_group_name_H-M   'P 1'
#
loop_
_entity.id
_entity.type
_entity.pdbx_description
1 polymer ?
#
loop_
_entity_poly.entity_id
_entity_poly.type
_entity_poly.pdbx_seq_one_letter_code
_entity_poly.pdbx_strand_id
1 'polypeptide(L)'
;MPRHSGDSSKRKSDGVVSDYIYDLKQLKTGEVIDDEIYVARVIKNLGNARIEVVYSHDEKVFVGQAKIPGRFTGRAKKTMMVSPGTFILVAKTGVIGALALEMMAIVSREELAKIQELVPVHSNVTSAVTDTADLQTRTTAKDDGFVFEGHEDEVDIDNI
;
A
#
# COMPACT_ATOMS: atom_id res chain seq x y z
N MET A 1 23.49 8.73 -17.18
CA MET A 1 23.92 8.89 -15.78
C MET A 1 22.76 8.52 -14.86
N PRO A 2 22.89 7.53 -13.95
CA PRO A 2 21.83 7.23 -13.00
C PRO A 2 21.79 8.31 -11.92
N ARG A 3 20.61 8.92 -11.72
CA ARG A 3 20.41 9.92 -10.66
C ARG A 3 20.21 9.20 -9.34
N HIS A 4 21.21 9.26 -8.44
CA HIS A 4 21.06 8.89 -7.03
C HIS A 4 20.06 9.84 -6.35
N SER A 5 18.77 9.52 -6.41
CA SER A 5 17.73 10.21 -5.63
C SER A 5 17.29 9.42 -4.37
N GLY A 6 17.86 8.23 -4.15
CA GLY A 6 17.49 7.33 -3.05
C GLY A 6 17.91 7.82 -1.66
N ASP A 7 19.12 8.39 -1.52
CA ASP A 7 19.68 8.72 -0.20
C ASP A 7 18.90 9.77 0.58
N SER A 8 18.35 10.78 -0.13
CA SER A 8 17.61 11.87 0.53
C SER A 8 16.28 11.42 1.14
N SER A 9 15.68 10.38 0.58
CA SER A 9 14.37 9.84 0.97
C SER A 9 14.52 8.84 2.10
N LYS A 10 15.62 8.07 2.06
CA LYS A 10 16.03 7.15 3.13
C LYS A 10 16.31 7.90 4.43
N ARG A 11 17.13 8.96 4.38
CA ARG A 11 17.40 9.82 5.56
C ARG A 11 16.15 10.41 6.23
N LYS A 12 15.09 10.67 5.46
CA LYS A 12 13.80 11.17 5.98
C LYS A 12 12.95 10.09 6.63
N SER A 13 13.26 8.83 6.34
CA SER A 13 12.53 7.64 6.80
C SER A 13 13.25 6.97 7.98
N ASP A 14 14.59 7.03 8.02
CA ASP A 14 15.43 6.31 9.00
C ASP A 14 14.98 6.52 10.45
N GLY A 15 14.69 7.77 10.86
CA GLY A 15 14.22 8.06 12.22
C GLY A 15 12.89 7.38 12.53
N VAL A 16 11.89 7.58 11.67
CA VAL A 16 10.54 7.01 11.83
C VAL A 16 10.58 5.49 11.86
N VAL A 17 11.36 4.86 10.98
CA VAL A 17 11.49 3.40 10.93
C VAL A 17 12.23 2.87 12.17
N SER A 18 13.26 3.57 12.64
CA SER A 18 14.00 3.19 13.84
C SER A 18 13.13 3.27 15.09
N ASP A 19 12.36 4.35 15.22
CA ASP A 19 11.42 4.55 16.33
C ASP A 19 10.35 3.46 16.31
N TYR A 20 9.76 3.18 15.14
CA TYR A 20 8.78 2.11 14.98
C TYR A 20 9.35 0.72 15.37
N ILE A 21 10.57 0.39 14.94
CA ILE A 21 11.23 -0.87 15.33
C ILE A 21 11.53 -0.88 16.82
N TYR A 22 11.89 0.26 17.42
CA TYR A 22 12.14 0.37 18.85
C TYR A 22 10.85 0.09 19.63
N ASP A 23 9.74 0.70 19.24
CA ASP A 23 8.44 0.50 19.87
C ASP A 23 7.97 -0.95 19.75
N LEU A 24 8.16 -1.57 18.58
CA LEU A 24 7.90 -3.00 18.37
C LEU A 24 8.69 -3.91 19.32
N LYS A 25 9.92 -3.54 19.70
CA LYS A 25 10.73 -4.30 20.64
C LYS A 25 10.30 -4.12 22.10
N GLN A 26 9.65 -3.01 22.42
CA GLN A 26 9.16 -2.72 23.76
C GLN A 26 7.81 -3.39 24.06
N LEU A 27 7.09 -3.80 23.01
CA LEU A 27 5.86 -4.58 23.16
C LEU A 27 6.11 -5.84 23.99
N LYS A 28 5.28 -6.05 25.01
CA LYS A 28 5.27 -7.32 25.73
C LYS A 28 4.59 -8.39 24.90
N THR A 29 4.89 -9.66 25.18
CA THR A 29 4.26 -10.80 24.52
C THR A 29 2.73 -10.70 24.61
N GLY A 30 2.06 -10.46 23.47
CA GLY A 30 0.60 -10.34 23.37
C GLY A 30 0.07 -8.90 23.31
N GLU A 31 0.93 -7.88 23.43
CA GLU A 31 0.55 -6.49 23.13
C GLU A 31 0.71 -6.22 21.62
N VAL A 32 -0.26 -5.52 21.05
CA VAL A 32 -0.25 -5.09 19.65
C VAL A 32 -0.10 -3.57 19.64
N ILE A 33 0.73 -3.04 18.74
CA ILE A 33 0.76 -1.60 18.47
C ILE A 33 -0.62 -1.18 17.94
N ASP A 34 -1.31 -0.32 18.67
CA ASP A 34 -2.64 0.20 18.34
C ASP A 34 -2.59 1.30 17.26
N ASP A 35 -1.40 1.65 16.76
CA ASP A 35 -1.20 2.86 15.94
C ASP A 35 -1.77 2.77 14.50
N GLU A 36 -2.52 1.73 14.16
CA GLU A 36 -3.04 1.49 12.81
C GLU A 36 -1.95 1.64 11.70
N ILE A 37 -0.69 1.31 12.04
CA ILE A 37 0.46 1.33 11.14
C ILE A 37 0.66 -0.07 10.56
N TYR A 38 0.84 -0.14 9.25
CA TYR A 38 1.05 -1.38 8.52
C TYR A 38 2.28 -1.31 7.64
N VAL A 39 2.98 -2.44 7.54
CA VAL A 39 3.98 -2.65 6.49
C VAL A 39 3.24 -2.89 5.18
N ALA A 40 3.61 -2.13 4.16
CA ALA A 40 3.02 -2.22 2.84
C ALA A 40 4.09 -2.28 1.75
N ARG A 41 3.70 -2.80 0.58
CA ARG A 41 4.51 -2.77 -0.64
C ARG A 41 3.75 -2.00 -1.71
N VAL A 42 4.46 -1.14 -2.42
CA VAL A 42 3.90 -0.40 -3.55
C VAL A 42 3.71 -1.33 -4.74
N ILE A 43 2.50 -1.38 -5.26
CA ILE A 43 2.17 -2.17 -6.46
C ILE A 43 2.22 -1.26 -7.69
N LYS A 44 1.61 -0.07 -7.61
CA LYS A 44 1.43 0.80 -8.77
C LYS A 44 1.49 2.27 -8.39
N ASN A 45 2.04 3.10 -9.28
CA ASN A 45 1.97 4.55 -9.18
C ASN A 45 0.69 5.04 -9.86
N LEU A 46 -0.15 5.80 -9.13
CA LEU A 46 -1.43 6.32 -9.63
C LEU A 46 -1.34 7.78 -10.12
N GLY A 47 -0.17 8.41 -9.96
CA GLY A 47 0.00 9.84 -10.23
C GLY A 47 -0.59 10.72 -9.11
N ASN A 48 -0.50 12.05 -9.25
CA ASN A 48 -1.06 13.01 -8.30
C ASN A 48 -0.65 12.78 -6.82
N ALA A 49 0.57 12.28 -6.59
CA ALA A 49 1.07 11.88 -5.26
C ALA A 49 0.21 10.78 -4.60
N ARG A 50 -0.25 9.81 -5.39
CA ARG A 50 -0.94 8.61 -4.92
C ARG A 50 -0.27 7.35 -5.45
N ILE A 51 -0.33 6.31 -4.64
CA ILE A 51 0.17 4.96 -4.93
C ILE A 51 -0.86 3.93 -4.52
N GLU A 52 -0.87 2.82 -5.23
CA GLU A 52 -1.58 1.62 -4.83
C GLU A 52 -0.63 0.70 -4.09
N VAL A 53 -1.09 0.20 -2.94
CA VAL A 53 -0.28 -0.55 -2.00
C VAL A 53 -1.00 -1.82 -1.59
N VAL A 54 -0.22 -2.89 -1.37
CA VAL A 54 -0.67 -4.10 -0.68
C VAL A 54 -0.14 -4.09 0.73
N TYR A 55 -1.02 -4.36 1.69
CA TYR A 55 -0.68 -4.46 3.11
C TYR A 55 -1.49 -5.58 3.77
N SER A 56 -1.06 -6.03 4.94
CA SER A 56 -1.75 -7.07 5.69
C SER A 56 -2.16 -6.60 7.08
N HIS A 57 -3.34 -7.05 7.52
CA HIS A 57 -3.87 -6.83 8.85
C HIS A 57 -4.72 -8.04 9.24
N ASP A 58 -4.50 -8.59 10.44
CA ASP A 58 -5.20 -9.77 10.97
C ASP A 58 -5.22 -10.95 9.99
N GLU A 59 -4.04 -11.29 9.44
CA GLU A 59 -3.82 -12.33 8.42
C GLU A 59 -4.53 -12.11 7.09
N LYS A 60 -5.28 -11.02 6.94
CA LYS A 60 -5.94 -10.65 5.68
C LYS A 60 -5.07 -9.68 4.90
N VAL A 61 -5.13 -9.81 3.58
CA VAL A 61 -4.41 -8.96 2.65
C VAL A 61 -5.37 -7.99 2.00
N PHE A 62 -5.00 -6.72 2.00
CA PHE A 62 -5.77 -5.61 1.47
C PHE A 62 -4.98 -4.89 0.40
N VAL A 63 -5.71 -4.38 -0.59
CA VAL A 63 -5.18 -3.45 -1.59
C VAL A 63 -5.88 -2.12 -1.39
N GLY A 64 -5.09 -1.06 -1.27
CA GLY A 64 -5.61 0.27 -1.00
C GLY A 64 -4.81 1.35 -1.69
N GLN A 65 -5.40 2.55 -1.76
CA GLN A 65 -4.70 3.74 -2.24
C GLN A 65 -4.11 4.47 -1.03
N ALA A 66 -2.82 4.78 -1.11
CA ALA A 66 -2.12 5.59 -0.13
C ALA A 66 -1.68 6.93 -0.74
N LYS A 67 -1.84 7.99 0.05
CA LYS A 67 -1.32 9.33 -0.27
C LYS A 67 0.18 9.38 0.03
N ILE A 68 0.94 10.02 -0.85
CA ILE A 68 2.35 10.32 -0.65
C ILE A 68 2.48 11.72 -0.05
N PRO A 69 3.04 11.86 1.16
CA PRO A 69 3.33 13.17 1.72
C PRO A 69 4.30 13.98 0.86
N GLY A 70 4.15 15.31 0.90
CA GLY A 70 4.97 16.24 0.11
C GLY A 70 6.48 16.04 0.30
N ARG A 71 6.92 15.58 1.47
CA ARG A 71 8.35 15.30 1.78
C ARG A 71 8.98 14.20 0.92
N PHE A 72 8.17 13.32 0.33
CA PHE A 72 8.59 12.23 -0.57
C PHE A 72 8.31 12.52 -2.05
N THR A 73 7.79 13.71 -2.34
CA THR A 73 7.57 14.20 -3.70
C THR A 73 8.55 15.31 -4.02
N GLY A 74 9.06 15.33 -5.25
CA GLY A 74 9.82 16.45 -5.76
C GLY A 74 8.91 17.62 -6.15
N ARG A 75 9.53 18.66 -6.72
CA ARG A 75 8.84 19.91 -7.10
C ARG A 75 7.62 19.63 -7.99
N ALA A 76 6.48 20.23 -7.62
CA ALA A 76 5.19 20.07 -8.30
C ALA A 76 4.70 18.61 -8.41
N LYS A 77 5.11 17.72 -7.49
CA LYS A 77 4.70 16.30 -7.46
C LYS A 77 5.04 15.51 -8.73
N LYS A 78 5.95 16.03 -9.57
CA LYS A 78 6.34 15.41 -10.85
C LYS A 78 7.32 14.26 -10.70
N THR A 79 8.14 14.29 -9.66
CA THR A 79 9.07 13.20 -9.32
C THR A 79 8.65 12.59 -8.00
N MET A 80 8.44 11.27 -8.00
CA MET A 80 8.15 10.51 -6.80
C MET A 80 9.40 9.75 -6.39
N MET A 81 9.72 9.77 -5.09
CA MET A 81 10.85 9.04 -4.53
C MET A 81 10.53 7.56 -4.27
N VAL A 82 9.35 7.11 -4.69
CA VAL A 82 8.79 5.78 -4.43
C VAL A 82 8.37 5.16 -5.76
N SER A 83 8.74 3.90 -5.94
CA SER A 83 8.46 3.11 -7.14
C SER A 83 7.75 1.81 -6.78
N PRO A 84 7.06 1.15 -7.74
CA PRO A 84 6.58 -0.22 -7.57
C PRO A 84 7.68 -1.15 -7.02
N GLY A 85 7.30 -2.05 -6.11
CA GLY A 85 8.20 -2.95 -5.38
C GLY A 85 8.88 -2.33 -4.16
N THR A 86 8.71 -1.04 -3.88
CA THR A 86 9.25 -0.40 -2.68
C THR A 86 8.43 -0.79 -1.45
N PHE A 87 9.09 -1.13 -0.35
CA PHE A 87 8.45 -1.33 0.95
C PHE A 87 8.31 0.00 1.69
N ILE A 88 7.17 0.20 2.33
CA ILE A 88 6.84 1.43 3.05
C ILE A 88 6.06 1.10 4.32
N LEU A 89 6.08 2.04 5.27
CA LEU A 89 5.09 2.07 6.35
C LEU A 89 3.92 2.96 5.90
N VAL A 90 2.70 2.49 6.14
CA VAL A 90 1.46 3.26 5.93
C VAL A 90 0.68 3.32 7.23
N ALA A 91 0.02 4.44 7.50
CA ALA A 91 -0.93 4.57 8.60
C ALA A 91 -2.33 4.78 8.06
N LYS A 92 -3.34 4.28 8.79
CA LYS A 92 -4.72 4.72 8.58
C LYS A 92 -4.91 6.14 9.11
N THR A 93 -5.71 6.92 8.40
CA THR A 93 -5.95 8.34 8.71
C THR A 93 -7.30 8.59 9.38
N GLY A 94 -8.10 7.55 9.58
CA GLY A 94 -9.51 7.66 10.03
C GLY A 94 -10.48 8.20 8.97
N VAL A 95 -10.00 8.54 7.76
CA VAL A 95 -10.84 9.03 6.66
C VAL A 95 -11.29 7.85 5.78
N ILE A 96 -12.53 7.88 5.30
CA ILE A 96 -13.05 6.85 4.39
C ILE A 96 -12.67 7.17 2.93
N GLY A 97 -12.31 6.13 2.17
CA GLY A 97 -12.07 6.23 0.73
C GLY A 97 -10.59 6.36 0.33
N ALA A 98 -10.30 7.06 -0.76
CA ALA A 98 -8.97 7.11 -1.38
C ALA A 98 -7.87 7.82 -0.54
N LEU A 99 -8.23 8.39 0.60
CA LEU A 99 -7.31 9.03 1.56
C LEU A 99 -7.22 8.28 2.89
N ALA A 100 -7.79 7.07 2.95
CA ALA A 100 -7.78 6.25 4.17
C ALA A 100 -6.38 5.86 4.62
N LEU A 101 -5.41 5.80 3.70
CA LEU A 101 -4.02 5.47 3.98
C LEU A 101 -3.09 6.62 3.62
N GLU A 102 -2.11 6.87 4.49
CA GLU A 102 -1.01 7.80 4.21
C GLU A 102 0.33 7.11 4.43
N MET A 103 1.24 7.29 3.47
CA MET A 103 2.61 6.80 3.57
C MET A 103 3.35 7.56 4.67
N MET A 104 3.98 6.83 5.58
CA MET A 104 4.82 7.41 6.63
C MET A 104 6.29 7.40 6.25
N ALA A 105 6.83 6.26 5.85
CA ALA A 105 8.27 6.07 5.68
C ALA A 105 8.57 5.05 4.58
N ILE A 106 9.76 5.13 4.00
CA ILE A 106 10.32 4.10 3.12
C ILE A 106 11.08 3.10 3.98
N VAL A 107 10.85 1.81 3.77
CA VAL A 107 11.49 0.73 4.52
C VAL A 107 12.47 0.01 3.59
N SER A 108 13.72 -0.15 4.04
CA SER A 108 14.72 -0.95 3.34
C SER A 108 14.49 -2.45 3.57
N ARG A 109 15.15 -3.30 2.77
CA ARG A 109 15.02 -4.76 2.94
C ARG A 109 15.60 -5.23 4.27
N GLU A 110 16.66 -4.57 4.74
CA GLU A 110 17.30 -4.89 6.02
C GLU A 110 16.40 -4.51 7.20
N GLU A 111 15.70 -3.38 7.11
CA GLU A 111 14.70 -2.97 8.12
C GLU A 111 13.47 -3.87 8.08
N LEU A 112 13.02 -4.27 6.89
CA LEU A 112 11.90 -5.19 6.74
C LEU A 112 12.19 -6.53 7.45
N ALA A 113 13.39 -7.08 7.30
CA ALA A 113 13.78 -8.31 7.97
C ALA A 113 13.69 -8.17 9.51
N LYS A 114 14.16 -7.04 10.07
CA LYS A 114 14.04 -6.76 11.51
C LYS A 114 12.58 -6.65 11.96
N ILE A 115 11.71 -6.05 11.14
CA ILE A 115 10.28 -5.97 11.46
C ILE A 115 9.65 -7.37 11.42
N GLN A 116 10.04 -8.22 10.45
CA GLN A 116 9.53 -9.60 10.31
C GLN A 116 9.94 -10.52 11.48
N GLU A 117 11.06 -10.25 12.14
CA GLU A 117 11.46 -10.97 13.37
C GLU A 117 10.54 -10.64 14.56
N LEU A 118 9.88 -9.47 14.53
CA LEU A 118 9.07 -8.96 15.64
C LEU A 118 7.56 -9.16 15.38
N VAL A 119 7.12 -9.03 14.14
CA VAL A 119 5.71 -9.08 13.74
C VAL A 119 5.54 -9.94 12.49
N PRO A 120 4.53 -10.83 12.45
CA PRO A 120 4.24 -11.60 11.25
C PRO A 120 3.81 -10.67 10.10
N VAL A 121 4.59 -10.66 9.02
CA VAL A 121 4.24 -9.97 7.77
C VAL A 121 3.78 -11.01 6.75
N HIS A 122 2.61 -10.79 6.16
CA HIS A 122 2.04 -11.74 5.20
C HIS A 122 2.89 -11.85 3.93
N SER A 123 3.01 -13.06 3.38
CA SER A 123 3.84 -13.38 2.20
C SER A 123 3.49 -12.55 0.95
N ASN A 124 2.20 -12.27 0.71
CA ASN A 124 1.73 -11.39 -0.37
C ASN A 124 2.30 -9.96 -0.30
N VAL A 125 2.63 -9.45 0.89
CA VAL A 125 3.28 -8.15 1.04
C VAL A 125 4.74 -8.23 0.59
N THR A 126 5.43 -9.34 0.89
CA THR A 126 6.86 -9.54 0.58
C THR A 126 7.15 -10.16 -0.78
N SER A 127 6.13 -10.72 -1.44
CA SER A 127 6.24 -11.34 -2.77
C SER A 127 6.75 -10.34 -3.83
N ALA A 128 7.27 -10.84 -4.94
CA ALA A 128 7.60 -10.01 -6.11
C ALA A 128 6.38 -9.79 -7.04
N VAL A 129 5.31 -10.58 -6.87
CA VAL A 129 4.12 -10.51 -7.72
C VAL A 129 3.41 -9.17 -7.52
N THR A 130 3.16 -8.46 -8.61
CA THR A 130 2.52 -7.13 -8.58
C THR A 130 1.11 -7.15 -9.17
N ASP A 131 0.73 -8.20 -9.89
CA ASP A 131 -0.61 -8.29 -10.44
C ASP A 131 -1.64 -8.53 -9.33
N THR A 132 -2.60 -7.60 -9.24
CA THR A 132 -3.70 -7.65 -8.26
C THR A 132 -4.56 -8.90 -8.39
N ALA A 133 -4.66 -9.48 -9.58
CA ALA A 133 -5.40 -10.71 -9.84
C ALA A 133 -4.74 -11.95 -9.21
N ASP A 134 -3.41 -11.93 -9.06
CA ASP A 134 -2.63 -13.03 -8.49
C ASP A 134 -2.41 -12.87 -6.98
N LEU A 135 -2.78 -11.71 -6.42
CA LEU A 135 -2.74 -11.48 -4.98
C LEU A 135 -4.03 -12.02 -4.35
N GLN A 136 -3.90 -12.98 -3.44
CA GLN A 136 -5.01 -13.44 -2.58
C GLN A 136 -5.43 -12.30 -1.64
N THR A 137 -6.24 -11.38 -2.14
CA THR A 137 -6.67 -10.17 -1.44
C THR A 137 -8.18 -10.20 -1.23
N ARG A 138 -8.65 -9.59 -0.13
CA ARG A 138 -10.02 -9.06 -0.10
C ARG A 138 -9.95 -7.71 -0.79
N THR A 139 -10.20 -7.69 -2.09
CA THR A 139 -10.39 -6.46 -2.85
C THR A 139 -11.54 -5.67 -2.21
N THR A 140 -11.23 -4.47 -1.71
CA THR A 140 -12.26 -3.43 -1.44
C THR A 140 -12.60 -2.64 -2.70
N ALA A 141 -12.11 -3.07 -3.86
CA ALA A 141 -12.58 -2.57 -5.14
C ALA A 141 -14.01 -3.08 -5.32
N LYS A 142 -14.98 -2.17 -5.18
CA LYS A 142 -16.22 -2.28 -5.96
C LYS A 142 -15.78 -2.43 -7.41
N ASP A 143 -16.00 -3.60 -7.98
CA ASP A 143 -16.14 -3.75 -9.42
C ASP A 143 -17.38 -2.95 -9.83
N ASP A 144 -17.22 -1.64 -9.97
CA ASP A 144 -18.23 -0.77 -10.59
C ASP A 144 -18.01 -0.75 -12.11
N GLY A 145 -17.87 -1.95 -12.67
CA GLY A 145 -18.10 -2.21 -14.07
C GLY A 145 -19.55 -2.63 -14.23
N PHE A 146 -20.35 -1.82 -14.91
CA PHE A 146 -21.67 -2.28 -15.37
C PHE A 146 -21.44 -3.41 -16.37
N VAL A 147 -21.85 -4.63 -16.00
CA VAL A 147 -22.14 -5.68 -16.98
C VAL A 147 -23.52 -5.34 -17.54
N PHE A 148 -23.57 -4.84 -18.76
CA PHE A 148 -24.80 -4.92 -19.52
C PHE A 148 -25.02 -6.40 -19.82
N GLU A 149 -25.90 -7.05 -19.08
CA GLU A 149 -26.57 -8.23 -19.61
C GLU A 149 -27.33 -7.75 -20.84
N GLY A 150 -26.78 -8.03 -22.01
CA GLY A 150 -27.52 -7.95 -23.27
C GLY A 150 -28.63 -8.98 -23.21
N HIS A 151 -29.72 -8.63 -22.53
CA HIS A 151 -31.01 -9.25 -22.78
C HIS A 151 -31.41 -8.76 -24.18
N GLU A 152 -31.00 -9.52 -25.19
CA GLU A 152 -31.67 -9.54 -26.49
C GLU A 152 -33.04 -10.15 -26.24
N ASP A 153 -33.96 -9.37 -25.69
CA ASP A 153 -35.37 -9.67 -25.85
C ASP A 153 -35.64 -9.47 -27.34
N GLU A 154 -35.62 -10.58 -28.10
CA GLU A 154 -36.18 -10.63 -29.43
C GLU A 154 -37.64 -10.17 -29.33
N VAL A 155 -37.86 -8.89 -29.64
CA VAL A 155 -39.21 -8.35 -29.80
C VAL A 155 -39.75 -8.97 -31.09
N ASP A 156 -40.60 -9.98 -30.93
CA ASP A 156 -41.32 -10.61 -32.04
C ASP A 156 -42.26 -9.56 -32.67
N ILE A 157 -41.91 -9.08 -33.87
CA ILE A 157 -42.61 -7.99 -34.57
C ILE A 157 -43.91 -8.48 -35.24
N ASP A 158 -44.21 -9.78 -35.20
CA ASP A 158 -45.35 -10.37 -35.90
C ASP A 158 -46.68 -10.36 -35.11
N ASN A 159 -46.81 -9.53 -34.07
CA ASN A 159 -48.06 -9.39 -33.31
C ASN A 159 -48.53 -7.93 -33.17
N ILE A 160 -48.73 -7.26 -34.32
CA ILE A 160 -49.53 -6.03 -34.46
C ILE A 160 -50.92 -6.35 -35.02
#